data_AF-A0AAP8SXU7-F1
#
_entry.id   AF-A0AAP8SXU7-F1
#
_cell.length_a   1.000
_cell.length_b   1.000
_cell.length_c   1.000
_cell.angle_alpha   90.00
_cell.angle_beta   90.00
_cell.angle_gamma   90.00
#
_symmetry.space_group_name_H-M   'P 1'
#
loop_
_entity.id
_entity.type
_entity.pdbx_description
1 polymer ?
#
loop_
_entity_poly.entity_id
_entity_poly.type
_entity_poly.pdbx_seq_one_letter_code
_entity_poly.pdbx_strand_id
1 'polypeptide(L)' 'MPNNSLKNNLKRSTDLRYYIDCRDYPGEINCSVALAADSKEELLLAVVEHGTKVYGYEDTPEFREQIVKEFKEGTPPL' A
#
# COMPACT_ATOMS: atom_id res chain seq x y z
N MET A 1 -8.07 33.67 -29.34
CA MET A 1 -8.01 32.87 -28.11
C MET A 1 -8.34 31.42 -28.45
N PRO A 2 -7.39 30.48 -28.54
CA PRO A 2 -7.75 29.07 -28.66
C PRO A 2 -7.90 28.44 -27.27
N ASN A 3 -9.08 27.89 -27.02
CA ASN A 3 -9.41 27.03 -25.88
C ASN A 3 -8.60 25.73 -25.97
N ASN A 4 -7.70 25.50 -25.01
CA ASN A 4 -6.96 24.25 -24.86
C ASN A 4 -7.77 23.28 -23.99
N SER A 5 -8.81 22.70 -24.59
CA SER A 5 -9.54 21.58 -24.03
C SER A 5 -8.72 20.30 -24.21
N LEU A 6 -8.57 19.53 -23.13
CA LEU A 6 -8.18 18.12 -23.11
C LEU A 6 -6.72 17.81 -23.48
N LYS A 7 -5.81 18.04 -22.53
CA LYS A 7 -4.57 17.25 -22.42
C LYS A 7 -4.56 16.44 -21.12
N ASN A 8 -5.63 15.68 -20.87
CA ASN A 8 -5.56 14.57 -19.91
C ASN A 8 -4.85 13.40 -20.57
N ASN A 9 -3.53 13.54 -20.71
CA ASN A 9 -2.65 12.40 -20.91
C ASN A 9 -2.62 11.61 -19.61
N LEU A 10 -3.64 10.77 -19.41
CA LEU A 10 -3.63 9.69 -18.43
C LEU A 10 -2.66 8.60 -18.89
N LYS A 11 -1.38 8.95 -19.05
CA LYS A 11 -0.30 8.02 -18.79
C LYS A 11 -0.05 8.10 -17.30
N ARG A 12 -0.92 7.45 -16.51
CA ARG A 12 -0.44 6.93 -15.23
C ARG A 12 0.50 5.83 -15.67
N SER A 13 1.78 6.20 -15.78
CA SER A 13 2.84 5.34 -16.26
C SER A 13 2.73 3.99 -15.56
N THR A 14 3.21 2.96 -16.22
CA THR A 14 3.41 1.61 -15.70
C THR A 14 4.43 1.63 -14.55
N ASP A 15 4.21 2.46 -13.54
CA ASP A 15 4.95 2.53 -12.31
C ASP A 15 4.61 1.26 -11.54
N LEU A 16 5.66 0.54 -11.16
CA LEU A 16 5.57 -0.66 -10.34
C LEU A 16 4.78 -0.33 -9.07
N ARG A 17 3.49 -0.65 -9.06
CA ARG A 17 2.66 -0.51 -7.86
C ARG A 17 3.10 -1.56 -6.86
N TYR A 18 3.05 -1.22 -5.58
CA TYR A 18 3.28 -2.17 -4.51
C TYR A 18 2.01 -2.32 -3.70
N TYR A 19 1.78 -3.52 -3.17
CA TYR A 19 0.68 -3.78 -2.27
C TYR A 19 1.07 -4.76 -1.17
N ILE A 20 0.32 -4.69 -0.08
CA ILE A 20 0.26 -5.74 0.93
C ILE A 20 -1.21 -6.08 1.18
N ASP A 21 -1.47 -7.36 1.37
CA ASP A 21 -2.81 -7.85 1.61
C ASP A 21 -2.92 -8.33 3.06
N CYS A 22 -3.64 -7.58 3.90
CA CYS A 22 -3.78 -7.96 5.32
C CYS A 22 -4.63 -9.22 5.49
N ARG A 23 -5.37 -9.64 4.44
CA ARG A 23 -6.15 -10.89 4.44
C ARG A 23 -5.25 -12.13 4.48
N ASP A 24 -4.00 -12.01 4.04
CA ASP A 24 -3.02 -13.10 4.06
C ASP A 24 -2.51 -13.40 5.48
N TYR A 25 -2.79 -12.51 6.45
CA TYR A 25 -2.36 -12.64 7.85
C TYR A 25 -3.58 -12.65 8.78
N PRO A 26 -4.40 -13.72 8.75
CA PRO A 26 -5.54 -13.88 9.66
C PRO A 26 -5.03 -14.13 11.09
N GLY A 27 -4.71 -13.04 11.80
CA GLY A 27 -4.44 -13.04 13.24
C GLY A 27 -5.75 -12.96 14.03
N GLU A 28 -5.70 -12.38 15.24
CA GLU A 28 -6.90 -12.13 16.04
C GLU A 28 -7.85 -11.13 15.38
N ILE A 29 -7.30 -10.18 14.63
CA ILE A 29 -8.07 -9.23 13.84
C ILE A 29 -8.18 -9.75 12.42
N ASN A 30 -9.35 -10.29 12.10
CA ASN A 30 -9.75 -10.74 10.76
C ASN A 30 -9.88 -9.54 9.81
N CYS A 31 -8.76 -8.94 9.45
CA CYS A 31 -8.74 -7.74 8.64
C CYS A 31 -9.05 -8.06 7.18
N SER A 32 -9.91 -7.24 6.58
CA SER A 32 -10.36 -7.38 5.21
C SER A 32 -9.72 -6.38 4.26
N VAL A 33 -8.72 -5.61 4.72
CA VAL A 33 -8.13 -4.54 3.92
C VAL A 33 -6.93 -5.06 3.12
N ALA A 34 -6.78 -4.53 1.91
CA ALA A 34 -5.54 -4.61 1.14
C ALA A 34 -5.11 -3.17 0.83
N LEU A 35 -3.83 -2.87 1.06
CA LEU A 35 -3.25 -1.54 0.90
C LEU A 35 -2.34 -1.56 -0.31
N ALA A 36 -2.44 -0.55 -1.18
CA ALA A 36 -1.60 -0.42 -2.36
C ALA A 36 -1.19 1.04 -2.58
N ALA A 37 0.05 1.25 -3.00
CA ALA A 37 0.61 2.57 -3.26
C ALA A 37 1.54 2.55 -4.47
N ASP A 38 1.86 3.76 -4.96
CA ASP A 38 2.74 3.94 -6.11
C ASP A 38 4.23 3.94 -5.69
N SER A 39 4.53 3.97 -4.37
CA SER A 39 5.89 3.81 -3.81
C SER A 39 5.91 2.92 -2.56
N LYS A 40 7.07 2.32 -2.26
CA LYS A 40 7.23 1.47 -1.06
C LYS A 40 7.18 2.30 0.22
N GLU A 41 7.67 3.54 0.18
CA GLU A 41 7.69 4.43 1.35
C GLU A 41 6.27 4.83 1.75
N GLU A 42 5.43 5.19 0.77
CA GLU A 42 4.01 5.50 1.01
C GLU A 42 3.25 4.28 1.55
N LEU A 43 3.49 3.11 0.95
CA LEU A 43 2.89 1.86 1.42
C LEU A 43 3.30 1.54 2.85
N LEU A 44 4.59 1.64 3.17
CA LEU A 44 5.12 1.34 4.49
C LEU A 44 4.48 2.20 5.58
N LEU A 45 4.38 3.52 5.35
CA LEU A 45 3.74 4.42 6.30
C LEU A 45 2.27 4.04 6.53
N ALA A 46 1.53 3.73 5.46
CA ALA A 46 0.12 3.34 5.56
C ALA A 46 -0.07 2.02 6.32
N VAL A 47 0.78 1.03 6.07
CA VAL A 47 0.69 -0.29 6.70
C VAL A 47 1.13 -0.23 8.15
N VAL A 48 2.15 0.56 8.49
CA VAL A 48 2.58 0.77 9.89
C VAL A 48 1.50 1.49 10.69
N GLU A 49 0.87 2.54 10.13
CA GLU A 49 -0.26 3.20 10.79
C GLU A 49 -1.42 2.21 11.00
N HIS A 50 -1.71 1.36 10.02
CA HIS A 50 -2.73 0.33 10.16
C HIS A 50 -2.36 -0.72 11.23
N GLY A 51 -1.13 -1.23 11.20
CA GLY A 51 -0.61 -2.20 12.16
C GLY A 51 -0.62 -1.68 13.59
N THR A 52 -0.25 -0.42 13.79
CA THR A 52 -0.21 0.20 15.14
C THR A 52 -1.62 0.53 15.67
N LYS A 53 -2.50 1.08 14.83
CA LYS A 53 -3.83 1.53 15.27
C LYS A 53 -4.87 0.42 15.35
N VAL A 54 -4.79 -0.56 14.44
CA VAL A 54 -5.77 -1.64 14.37
C VAL A 54 -5.27 -2.85 15.14
N TYR A 55 -4.05 -3.30 14.88
CA TYR A 55 -3.49 -4.50 15.52
C TYR A 55 -2.72 -4.23 16.81
N GLY A 56 -2.41 -2.96 17.13
CA GLY A 56 -1.66 -2.62 18.33
C GLY A 56 -0.16 -2.97 18.24
N TYR A 57 0.37 -3.21 17.05
CA TYR A 57 1.82 -3.43 16.88
C TYR A 57 2.60 -2.17 17.24
N GLU A 58 3.81 -2.33 17.77
CA GLU A 58 4.71 -1.21 17.99
C GLU A 58 5.43 -0.82 16.70
N ASP A 59 5.58 0.49 16.48
CA ASP A 59 6.34 1.03 15.37
C ASP A 59 7.84 0.93 15.65
N THR A 60 8.42 -0.23 15.36
CA THR A 60 9.86 -0.49 15.51
C THR A 60 10.54 -0.65 14.15
N PRO A 61 11.86 -0.40 14.07
CA PRO A 61 12.63 -0.65 12.85
C PRO A 61 12.48 -2.09 12.32
N GLU A 62 12.49 -3.07 13.23
CA GLU A 62 12.36 -4.49 12.90
C GLU A 62 10.98 -4.80 12.30
N PHE A 63 9.91 -4.20 12.84
CA PHE A 63 8.56 -4.34 12.31
C PHE A 63 8.46 -3.75 10.90
N ARG A 64 9.04 -2.55 10.69
CA ARG A 64 9.10 -1.92 9.37
C ARG A 64 9.84 -2.78 8.35
N GLU A 65 10.97 -3.36 8.73
CA GLU A 65 11.75 -4.24 7.85
C GLU A 65 10.97 -5.52 7.49
N GLN A 66 10.22 -6.09 8.43
CA GLN A 66 9.35 -7.23 8.15
C GLN A 66 8.27 -6.85 7.14
N ILE A 67 7.59 -5.72 7.33
CA ILE A 67 6.53 -5.24 6.43
C ILE A 67 7.05 -5.05 5.00
N VAL A 68 8.23 -4.45 4.83
CA VAL A 68 8.82 -4.21 3.51
C VAL A 68 9.12 -5.52 2.76
N LYS A 69 9.45 -6.60 3.47
CA LYS A 69 9.70 -7.93 2.86
C LYS A 69 8.42 -8.57 2.31
N GLU A 70 7.27 -8.21 2.88
CA GLU A 70 5.97 -8.74 2.48
C GLU A 70 5.31 -7.96 1.33
N PHE A 71 5.94 -6.89 0.84
CA PHE A 71 5.41 -6.12 -0.28
C PHE A 71 5.44 -6.92 -1.58
N LYS A 72 4.29 -6.95 -2.24
CA LYS A 72 4.07 -7.60 -3.54
C LYS A 72 3.94 -6.54 -4.62
N GLU A 73 4.35 -6.89 -5.84
CA GLU A 73 4.25 -6.00 -7.00
C GLU A 73 2.87 -6.13 -7.67
N GLY A 74 2.35 -5.00 -8.17
CA GLY A 74 1.08 -4.90 -8.87
C GLY A 74 -0.07 -4.45 -7.97
N THR A 75 -1.22 -5.10 -8.14
CA THR A 75 -2.46 -4.80 -7.42
C THR A 75 -2.96 -6.04 -6.69
N PRO A 76 -3.58 -5.89 -5.51
CA PRO A 76 -4.15 -7.01 -4.78
C PRO A 76 -5.23 -7.72 -5.62
N PRO A 77 -5.38 -9.04 -5.48
CA PRO A 77 -6.45 -9.79 -6.14
C PRO A 77 -7.82 -9.33 -5.63
N LEU A 78 -8.79 -9.21 -6.55
CA LEU A 78 -10.19 -8.87 -6.25
C LEU A 78 -10.94 -10.07 -5.66
#